data_AF-A0A539DZ88-F1
#
_entry.id   AF-A0A539DZ88-F1
#
_cell.length_a   1.000
_cell.length_b   1.000
_cell.length_c   1.000
_cell.angle_alpha   90.00
_cell.angle_beta   90.00
_cell.angle_gamma   90.00
#
_symmetry.space_group_name_H-M   'P 1'
#
loop_
_entity.id
_entity.type
_entity.pdbx_description
1 polymer ?
#
loop_
_entity_poly.entity_id
_entity_poly.type
_entity_poly.pdbx_seq_one_letter_code
_entity_poly.pdbx_strand_id
1 'polypeptide(L)'
;MKPVDSFDDLQQILGYRGAAADGDELVTIADEVYATPFWKPSFCATVVRAAEAVGAFEPQEADPVPGHEVSLAVISPRLFETVQDDLGVRIWPRLRRAWPYIDYYGLRDVFVIRYALG
;
A
#
# COMPACT_ATOMS: atom_id res chain seq x y z
N MET A 1 18.10 7.72 27.91
CA MET A 1 16.84 7.98 27.17
C MET A 1 16.96 7.28 25.83
N LYS A 2 16.24 6.18 25.59
CA LYS A 2 16.28 5.48 24.29
C LYS A 2 15.47 6.31 23.26
N PRO A 3 15.87 6.37 21.98
CA PRO A 3 15.10 7.08 20.98
C PRO A 3 13.72 6.42 20.84
N VAL A 4 12.66 7.21 20.84
CA VAL A 4 11.30 6.78 20.51
C VAL A 4 11.21 6.76 18.98
N ASP A 5 11.91 5.84 18.33
CA ASP A 5 11.99 5.77 16.85
C ASP A 5 11.18 4.63 16.24
N SER A 6 10.28 4.02 17.01
CA SER A 6 9.36 3.00 16.51
C SER A 6 7.93 3.39 16.84
N PHE A 7 7.11 3.60 15.80
CA PHE A 7 5.66 3.68 15.93
C PHE A 7 5.10 2.28 16.13
N ASP A 8 4.10 2.12 17.00
CA ASP A 8 3.34 0.88 17.12
C ASP A 8 2.38 0.68 15.93
N ASP A 9 1.76 -0.51 15.86
CA ASP A 9 0.92 -0.91 14.73
C ASP A 9 -0.29 0.02 14.53
N LEU A 10 -0.90 0.53 15.62
CA LEU A 10 -2.06 1.43 15.52
C LEU A 10 -1.63 2.83 15.06
N GLN A 11 -0.52 3.35 15.59
CA GLN A 11 0.06 4.61 15.14
C GLN A 11 0.42 4.57 13.65
N GLN A 12 0.93 3.43 13.18
CA GLN A 12 1.21 3.21 11.77
C GLN A 12 -0.09 3.10 10.96
N ILE A 13 -0.99 2.17 11.27
CA ILE A 13 -2.19 1.90 10.44
C ILE A 13 -3.20 3.05 10.46
N LEU A 14 -3.49 3.62 11.62
CA LEU A 14 -4.50 4.68 11.76
C LEU A 14 -3.91 6.07 11.54
N GLY A 15 -2.63 6.25 11.83
CA GLY A 15 -1.94 7.54 11.72
C GLY A 15 -1.02 7.67 10.51
N TYR A 16 -0.86 6.61 9.71
CA TYR A 16 0.07 6.51 8.58
C TYR A 16 1.52 6.92 8.93
N ARG A 17 1.87 6.75 10.22
CA ARG A 17 3.13 7.24 10.77
C ARG A 17 4.29 6.36 10.29
N GLY A 18 5.34 7.01 9.78
CA GLY A 18 6.53 6.30 9.29
C GLY A 18 6.28 5.45 8.03
N ALA A 19 5.19 5.67 7.31
CA ALA A 19 4.83 4.89 6.13
C ALA A 19 5.77 5.14 4.95
N ALA A 20 5.97 6.41 4.56
CA ALA A 20 6.68 6.78 3.34
C ALA A 20 8.15 6.35 3.36
N ALA A 21 8.57 5.60 2.34
CA ALA A 21 9.99 5.37 2.06
C ALA A 21 10.67 6.68 1.63
N ASP A 22 11.97 6.75 1.91
CA ASP A 22 12.83 7.83 1.40
C ASP A 22 13.10 7.59 -0.10
N GLY A 23 13.38 8.67 -0.85
CA GLY A 23 13.64 8.61 -2.29
C GLY A 23 12.41 8.87 -3.17
N ASP A 24 12.67 9.29 -4.41
CA ASP A 24 11.66 9.58 -5.43
C ASP A 24 12.05 9.09 -6.83
N GLU A 25 13.03 8.18 -6.90
CA GLU A 25 13.50 7.59 -8.13
C GLU A 25 12.39 6.81 -8.84
N LEU A 26 12.43 6.83 -10.17
CA LEU A 26 11.56 6.06 -11.04
C LEU A 26 12.46 5.27 -11.98
N VAL A 27 12.64 3.99 -11.68
CA VAL A 27 13.55 3.09 -12.40
C VAL A 27 12.76 2.29 -13.43
N THR A 28 13.11 2.42 -14.70
CA THR A 28 12.54 1.55 -15.76
C THR A 28 13.10 0.14 -15.60
N ILE A 29 12.22 -0.85 -15.46
CA ILE A 29 12.60 -2.27 -15.35
C ILE A 29 12.17 -3.10 -16.57
N ALA A 30 11.22 -2.60 -17.35
CA ALA A 30 10.84 -3.10 -18.67
C ALA A 30 10.07 -1.98 -19.43
N ASP A 31 9.70 -2.24 -20.68
CA ASP A 31 8.87 -1.32 -21.48
C ASP A 31 7.57 -0.99 -20.73
N GLU A 32 7.34 0.29 -20.44
CA GLU A 32 6.18 0.79 -19.71
C GLU A 32 6.02 0.23 -18.27
N VAL A 33 7.11 -0.33 -17.68
CA VAL A 33 7.12 -0.86 -16.32
C VAL A 33 8.20 -0.18 -15.48
N TYR A 34 7.78 0.38 -14.35
CA TYR A 34 8.62 1.19 -13.47
C TYR A 34 8.61 0.69 -12.03
N ALA A 35 9.74 0.86 -11.33
CA ALA A 35 9.87 0.65 -9.90
C ALA A 35 10.19 1.99 -9.20
N THR A 36 9.59 2.21 -8.03
CA THR A 36 9.83 3.41 -7.19
C THR A 36 9.62 3.07 -5.70
N PRO A 37 10.35 3.70 -4.77
CA PRO A 37 10.10 3.50 -3.34
C PRO A 37 8.72 4.00 -2.93
N PHE A 38 7.97 3.19 -2.19
CA PHE A 38 6.65 3.56 -1.70
C PHE A 38 6.58 3.58 -0.17
N TRP A 39 6.68 2.41 0.47
CA TRP A 39 6.62 2.24 1.92
C TRP A 39 7.93 1.76 2.55
N LYS A 40 8.17 2.15 3.80
CA LYS A 40 9.24 1.60 4.62
C LYS A 40 8.96 0.13 4.96
N PRO A 41 9.99 -0.72 5.10
CA PRO A 41 9.82 -2.12 5.46
C PRO A 41 9.01 -2.35 6.74
N SER A 42 9.17 -1.47 7.74
CA SER A 42 8.39 -1.53 8.98
C SER A 42 6.90 -1.38 8.75
N PHE A 43 6.50 -0.43 7.89
CA PHE A 43 5.11 -0.21 7.55
C PHE A 43 4.53 -1.37 6.74
N CYS A 44 5.29 -1.91 5.77
CA CYS A 44 4.89 -3.11 5.05
C CYS A 44 4.61 -4.29 6.00
N ALA A 45 5.50 -4.52 6.97
CA ALA A 45 5.31 -5.58 7.96
C ALA A 45 4.06 -5.36 8.82
N THR A 46 3.74 -4.11 9.16
CA THR A 46 2.54 -3.77 9.91
C THR A 46 1.27 -3.99 9.09
N VAL A 47 1.25 -3.61 7.81
CA VAL A 47 0.11 -3.87 6.92
C VAL A 47 -0.15 -5.37 6.79
N VAL A 48 0.91 -6.19 6.68
CA VAL A 48 0.79 -7.66 6.66
C VAL A 48 0.18 -8.18 7.97
N ARG A 49 0.71 -7.78 9.14
CA ARG A 49 0.14 -8.20 10.44
C ARG A 49 -1.31 -7.76 10.60
N ALA A 50 -1.66 -6.56 10.15
CA ALA A 50 -3.03 -6.06 10.21
C ALA A 50 -3.97 -6.88 9.31
N ALA A 51 -3.54 -7.22 8.09
CA ALA A 51 -4.31 -8.08 7.19
C ALA A 51 -4.50 -9.49 7.77
N GLU A 52 -3.46 -10.09 8.36
CA GLU A 52 -3.54 -11.38 9.06
C GLU A 52 -4.49 -11.34 10.25
N ALA A 53 -4.47 -10.26 11.05
CA ALA A 53 -5.33 -10.08 12.21
C ALA A 53 -6.81 -9.90 11.84
N VAL A 54 -7.11 -9.29 10.69
CA VAL A 54 -8.47 -9.23 10.15
C VAL A 54 -8.99 -10.63 9.81
N GLY A 55 -8.11 -11.56 9.42
CA GLY A 55 -8.45 -12.96 9.19
C GLY A 55 -9.37 -13.22 7.99
N ALA A 56 -9.58 -12.21 7.13
CA ALA A 56 -10.52 -12.26 6.01
C ALA A 56 -9.88 -12.67 4.68
N PHE A 57 -8.84 -13.51 4.71
CA PHE A 57 -8.21 -14.03 3.49
C PHE A 57 -9.02 -15.16 2.81
N GLU A 58 -10.26 -15.40 3.25
CA GLU A 58 -11.13 -16.43 2.67
C GLU A 58 -11.52 -16.05 1.24
N PRO A 59 -11.36 -16.95 0.26
CA PRO A 59 -11.71 -16.67 -1.13
C PRO A 59 -13.21 -16.38 -1.26
N GLN A 60 -13.55 -15.31 -1.98
CA GLN A 60 -14.95 -15.04 -2.32
C GLN A 60 -15.41 -15.97 -3.44
N GLU A 61 -16.29 -16.93 -3.15
CA GLU A 61 -16.78 -17.91 -4.12
C GLU A 61 -17.47 -17.30 -5.36
N ALA A 62 -17.96 -16.07 -5.25
CA ALA A 62 -18.60 -15.34 -6.34
C ALA A 62 -17.61 -14.54 -7.23
N ASP A 63 -16.35 -14.42 -6.82
CA ASP A 63 -15.32 -13.76 -7.62
C ASP A 63 -14.85 -14.71 -8.72
N PRO A 64 -14.92 -14.32 -10.02
CA PRO A 64 -14.41 -15.14 -11.11
C PRO A 64 -12.89 -15.40 -11.03
N VAL A 65 -12.16 -14.62 -10.23
CA VAL A 65 -10.74 -14.80 -9.93
C VAL A 65 -10.53 -14.71 -8.41
N PRO A 66 -10.94 -15.74 -7.64
CA PRO A 66 -11.02 -15.65 -6.19
C PRO A 66 -9.63 -15.57 -5.56
N GLY A 67 -9.22 -14.35 -5.22
CA GLY A 67 -8.00 -14.06 -4.48
C GLY A 67 -8.18 -14.31 -2.98
N HIS A 68 -7.10 -14.72 -2.31
CA HIS A 68 -7.01 -14.61 -0.85
C HIS A 68 -6.61 -13.17 -0.54
N GLU A 69 -7.59 -12.28 -0.49
CA GLU A 69 -7.34 -10.83 -0.43
C GLU A 69 -8.07 -10.15 0.74
N VAL A 70 -7.41 -9.16 1.33
CA VAL A 70 -7.99 -8.29 2.36
C VAL A 70 -7.90 -6.85 1.90
N SER A 71 -9.05 -6.23 1.69
CA SER A 71 -9.13 -4.79 1.37
C SER A 71 -8.57 -3.95 2.51
N LEU A 72 -7.80 -2.91 2.18
CA LEU A 72 -7.30 -1.96 3.15
C LEU A 72 -8.44 -1.20 3.84
N ALA A 73 -9.59 -1.03 3.18
CA ALA A 73 -10.77 -0.41 3.78
C ALA A 73 -11.39 -1.30 4.87
N VAL A 74 -11.25 -2.63 4.78
CA VAL A 74 -11.67 -3.57 5.83
C VAL A 74 -10.72 -3.50 7.03
N ILE A 75 -9.42 -3.32 6.80
CA ILE A 75 -8.45 -3.06 7.88
C ILE A 75 -8.79 -1.73 8.57
N SER A 76 -8.93 -0.66 7.78
CA SER A 76 -9.33 0.67 8.24
C SER A 76 -9.71 1.56 7.05
N PRO A 77 -10.91 2.15 7.01
CA PRO A 77 -11.26 3.14 5.99
C PRO A 77 -10.27 4.31 5.94
N ARG A 78 -9.73 4.69 7.11
CA ARG A 78 -8.72 5.75 7.21
C ARG A 78 -7.41 5.38 6.54
N LEU A 79 -7.01 4.11 6.60
CA LEU A 79 -5.82 3.62 5.90
C LEU A 79 -6.03 3.76 4.39
N PHE A 80 -7.17 3.30 3.86
CA PHE A 80 -7.50 3.43 2.43
C PHE A 80 -7.41 4.88 1.95
N GLU A 81 -8.10 5.81 2.64
CA GLU A 81 -8.07 7.24 2.30
C GLU A 81 -6.65 7.80 2.29
N THR A 82 -5.85 7.45 3.30
CA THR A 82 -4.50 8.00 3.41
C THR A 82 -3.57 7.46 2.32
N VAL A 83 -3.74 6.20 1.90
CA VAL A 83 -3.01 5.64 0.75
C VAL A 83 -3.40 6.33 -0.56
N GLN A 84 -4.68 6.66 -0.73
CA GLN A 84 -5.15 7.43 -1.89
C GLN A 84 -4.49 8.81 -1.94
N ASP A 85 -4.53 9.55 -0.84
CA ASP A 85 -3.90 10.87 -0.76
C ASP A 85 -2.40 10.79 -1.02
N ASP A 86 -1.74 9.77 -0.46
CA ASP A 86 -0.31 9.56 -0.57
C ASP A 86 0.15 9.22 -2.01
N LEU A 87 -0.63 8.41 -2.73
CA LEU A 87 -0.40 8.18 -4.15
C LEU A 87 -0.51 9.47 -4.96
N GLY A 88 -1.54 10.28 -4.71
CA GLY A 88 -1.73 11.57 -5.37
C GLY A 88 -0.59 12.56 -5.09
N VAL A 89 -0.10 12.59 -3.85
CA VAL A 89 0.93 13.56 -3.44
C VAL A 89 2.35 13.10 -3.81
N ARG A 90 2.69 11.82 -3.62
CA ARG A 90 4.07 11.34 -3.81
C ARG A 90 4.28 10.60 -5.12
N ILE A 91 3.35 9.73 -5.52
CA ILE A 91 3.60 8.79 -6.63
C ILE A 91 3.17 9.37 -7.97
N TRP A 92 2.00 10.00 -8.06
CA TRP A 92 1.53 10.61 -9.31
C TRP A 92 2.53 11.60 -9.92
N PRO A 93 3.16 12.54 -9.16
CA PRO A 93 4.17 13.43 -9.72
C PRO A 93 5.39 12.70 -10.29
N ARG A 94 5.75 11.54 -9.74
CA ARG A 94 6.85 10.70 -10.26
C ARG A 94 6.44 10.06 -11.57
N LEU A 95 5.25 9.46 -11.64
CA LEU A 95 4.73 8.81 -12.84
C LEU A 95 4.62 9.78 -14.03
N ARG A 96 4.27 11.04 -13.80
CA ARG A 96 4.24 12.06 -14.88
C ARG A 96 5.60 12.31 -15.55
N ARG A 97 6.72 11.92 -14.95
CA ARG A 97 8.06 11.99 -15.58
C ARG A 97 8.19 11.02 -16.75
N ALA A 98 7.52 9.87 -16.66
CA ALA A 98 7.44 8.88 -17.73
C ALA A 98 6.25 9.16 -18.67
N TRP A 99 5.11 9.55 -18.10
CA TRP A 99 3.86 9.77 -18.84
C TRP A 99 3.29 11.17 -18.61
N PRO A 100 3.68 12.19 -19.40
CA PRO A 100 3.35 13.59 -19.12
C PRO A 100 1.86 13.92 -19.12
N TYR A 101 1.02 13.11 -19.75
CA TYR A 101 -0.40 13.38 -19.98
C TYR A 101 -1.35 12.56 -19.09
N ILE A 102 -0.83 11.79 -18.12
CA ILE A 102 -1.69 11.07 -17.18
C ILE A 102 -2.22 12.00 -16.09
N ASP A 103 -3.38 11.63 -15.55
CA ASP A 103 -4.01 12.32 -14.43
C ASP A 103 -4.39 11.32 -13.33
N TYR A 104 -4.60 11.81 -12.11
CA TYR A 104 -4.91 10.98 -10.95
C TYR A 104 -6.33 11.26 -10.42
N TYR A 105 -7.17 10.22 -10.39
CA TYR A 105 -8.58 10.30 -10.01
C TYR A 105 -8.93 9.51 -8.73
N GLY A 106 -7.92 9.18 -7.92
CA GLY A 106 -8.10 8.38 -6.71
C GLY A 106 -7.90 6.88 -6.94
N LEU A 107 -8.22 6.10 -5.91
CA LEU A 107 -8.10 4.64 -5.91
C LEU A 107 -9.48 4.01 -6.07
N ARG A 108 -9.55 3.01 -6.95
CA ARG A 108 -10.72 2.13 -7.04
C ARG A 108 -10.68 1.08 -5.93
N ASP A 109 -9.58 0.35 -5.85
CA ASP A 109 -9.37 -0.76 -4.90
C ASP A 109 -7.92 -0.76 -4.42
N VAL A 110 -7.73 -1.19 -3.16
CA VAL A 110 -6.42 -1.49 -2.58
C VAL A 110 -6.58 -2.63 -1.61
N PHE A 111 -5.78 -3.69 -1.79
CA PHE A 111 -5.87 -4.90 -0.98
C PHE A 111 -4.49 -5.53 -0.80
N VAL A 112 -4.39 -6.38 0.22
CA VAL A 112 -3.26 -7.28 0.43
C VAL A 112 -3.67 -8.64 -0.11
N ILE A 113 -2.91 -9.20 -1.06
CA ILE A 113 -3.07 -10.59 -1.51
C ILE A 113 -2.07 -11.47 -0.77
N ARG A 114 -2.54 -12.60 -0.26
CA ARG A 114 -1.69 -13.67 0.28
C ARG A 114 -1.52 -14.78 -0.75
N TYR A 115 -0.27 -15.12 -1.04
CA TYR A 115 0.09 -16.32 -1.79
C TYR A 115 0.64 -17.37 -0.82
N ALA A 116 0.15 -18.60 -0.92
CA ALA A 116 0.67 -19.75 -0.20
C ALA A 116 0.84 -20.91 -1.18
N LEU A 117 1.87 -21.72 -0.97
CA LEU A 117 1.97 -23.02 -1.63
C LEU A 117 0.85 -23.91 -1.04
N GLY A 118 0.05 -24.52 -1.92
CA GLY A 118 -0.98 -25.47 -1.55
C GLY A 118 -0.42 -26.81 -1.06
#